data_AF-A0A358KLL1-F1
#
_entry.id   AF-A0A358KLL1-F1
#
_cell.length_a   1.000
_cell.length_b   1.000
_cell.length_c   1.000
_cell.angle_alpha   90.00
_cell.angle_beta   90.00
_cell.angle_gamma   90.00
#
_symmetry.space_group_name_H-M   'P 1'
#
loop_
_entity.id
_entity.type
_entity.pdbx_description
1 polymer ?
#
loop_
_entity_poly.entity_id
_entity_poly.type
_entity_poly.pdbx_seq_one_letter_code
_entity_poly.pdbx_strand_id
1 'polypeptide(L)'
;PLKLSQGDIKISGHAIECRINAEDPWNDFRPSPGKIDMYFAPGGRGVRLDSHAYAGYTIPTHYDSMIAKLITFGTSRRDAMDKMNRALDEYIIEGIKTTIPFEKAVLHDPEFCRGVYSTNFVEELLGGGRRELIQEKA
;
A
#
# COMPACT_ATOMS: atom_id res chain seq x y z
N PRO A 1 -19.22 5.57 -30.55
CA PRO A 1 -19.48 6.63 -29.54
C PRO A 1 -19.32 6.04 -28.13
N LEU A 2 -19.01 6.86 -27.10
CA LEU A 2 -18.96 6.42 -25.70
C LEU A 2 -20.38 6.17 -25.15
N LYS A 3 -20.56 5.15 -24.31
CA LYS A 3 -21.87 4.75 -23.77
C LYS A 3 -22.42 5.68 -22.69
N LEU A 4 -21.56 6.48 -22.06
CA LEU A 4 -21.92 7.39 -20.97
C LEU A 4 -21.63 8.83 -21.39
N SER A 5 -22.50 9.75 -20.97
CA SER A 5 -22.28 11.18 -21.05
C SER A 5 -21.53 11.69 -19.81
N GLN A 6 -21.03 12.92 -19.87
CA GLN A 6 -20.40 13.55 -18.70
C GLN A 6 -21.38 13.68 -17.52
N GLY A 7 -22.67 13.84 -17.79
CA GLY A 7 -23.72 13.95 -16.76
C GLY A 7 -23.94 12.66 -15.97
N ASP A 8 -23.64 11.51 -16.59
CA ASP A 8 -23.78 10.18 -15.98
C ASP A 8 -22.65 9.86 -15.01
N ILE A 9 -21.50 10.54 -15.13
CA ILE A 9 -20.34 10.30 -14.26
C ILE A 9 -20.57 10.94 -12.90
N LYS A 10 -20.83 10.10 -11.88
CA LYS A 10 -20.97 10.52 -10.49
C LYS A 10 -19.76 10.03 -9.69
N ILE A 11 -19.15 10.93 -8.92
CA ILE A 11 -18.08 10.60 -7.97
C ILE A 11 -18.72 10.40 -6.61
N SER A 12 -18.57 9.20 -6.04
CA SER A 12 -19.15 8.84 -4.75
C SER A 12 -18.17 8.01 -3.93
N GLY A 13 -18.16 8.22 -2.61
CA GLY A 13 -17.25 7.53 -1.71
C GLY A 13 -15.80 7.98 -1.90
N HIS A 14 -14.87 7.19 -1.37
CA HIS A 14 -13.43 7.42 -1.44
C HIS A 14 -12.71 6.11 -1.71
N ALA A 15 -11.63 6.16 -2.49
CA ALA A 15 -10.76 5.04 -2.72
C ALA A 15 -9.32 5.39 -2.34
N ILE A 16 -8.57 4.43 -1.82
CA ILE A 16 -7.14 4.54 -1.51
C ILE A 16 -6.45 3.34 -2.17
N GLU A 17 -5.32 3.59 -2.82
CA GLU A 17 -4.46 2.56 -3.42
C GLU A 17 -3.08 2.64 -2.76
N CYS A 18 -2.60 1.51 -2.27
CA CYS A 18 -1.21 1.31 -1.82
C CYS A 18 -0.49 0.42 -2.85
N ARG A 19 0.75 0.79 -3.17
CA ARG A 19 1.60 0.00 -4.07
C ARG A 19 2.44 -0.94 -3.25
N ILE A 20 2.17 -2.23 -3.39
CA ILE A 20 2.92 -3.25 -2.69
C ILE A 20 4.10 -3.62 -3.58
N ASN A 21 5.27 -3.13 -3.20
CA ASN A 21 6.53 -3.37 -3.88
C ASN A 21 7.40 -4.33 -3.08
N ALA A 22 8.20 -5.12 -3.77
CA ALA A 22 9.25 -5.95 -3.20
C ALA A 22 10.50 -5.11 -2.96
N GLU A 23 10.46 -4.28 -1.92
CA GLU A 23 11.49 -3.32 -1.52
C GLU A 23 11.67 -3.32 0.01
N ASP A 24 12.81 -2.81 0.47
CA ASP A 24 13.13 -2.60 1.88
C ASP A 24 13.02 -1.10 2.23
N PRO A 25 11.88 -0.62 2.76
CA PRO A 25 11.67 0.81 3.03
C PRO A 25 12.70 1.38 4.01
N TRP A 26 13.20 0.54 4.91
CA TRP A 26 14.17 0.92 5.94
C TRP A 26 15.61 0.88 5.46
N ASN A 27 15.84 0.56 4.19
CA ASN A 27 17.16 0.59 3.59
C ASN A 27 17.09 1.25 2.21
N ASP A 28 16.62 2.51 2.21
CA ASP A 28 16.53 3.36 1.03
C ASP A 28 15.71 2.74 -0.10
N PHE A 29 14.61 2.07 0.26
CA PHE A 29 13.72 1.36 -0.66
C PHE A 29 14.46 0.39 -1.59
N ARG A 30 15.59 -0.17 -1.15
CA ARG A 30 16.39 -1.09 -1.95
C ARG A 30 15.51 -2.26 -2.42
N PRO A 31 15.55 -2.63 -3.71
CA PRO A 31 14.81 -3.79 -4.21
C PRO A 31 15.11 -5.07 -3.44
N SER A 32 14.08 -5.88 -3.25
CA SER A 32 14.10 -7.18 -2.56
C SER A 32 13.55 -8.29 -3.47
N PRO A 33 14.21 -8.57 -4.61
CA PRO A 33 13.86 -9.70 -5.48
C PRO A 33 14.07 -11.01 -4.72
N GLY A 34 13.28 -12.02 -5.04
CA GLY A 34 13.35 -13.30 -4.34
C GLY A 34 12.11 -14.16 -4.57
N LYS A 35 12.12 -15.33 -3.96
CA LYS A 35 10.96 -16.23 -3.97
C LYS A 35 9.99 -15.81 -2.87
N ILE A 36 8.71 -15.75 -3.21
CA ILE A 36 7.63 -15.59 -2.24
C ILE A 36 7.36 -16.96 -1.64
N ASP A 37 7.66 -17.14 -0.36
CA ASP A 37 7.46 -18.41 0.32
C ASP A 37 6.01 -18.57 0.79
N MET A 38 5.44 -17.51 1.38
CA MET A 38 4.04 -17.44 1.79
C MET A 38 3.38 -16.22 1.15
N TYR A 39 2.14 -16.40 0.72
CA TYR A 39 1.32 -15.33 0.17
C TYR A 39 -0.13 -15.49 0.63
N PHE A 40 -0.58 -14.62 1.52
CA PHE A 40 -1.96 -14.55 1.98
C PHE A 40 -2.55 -13.20 1.58
N ALA A 41 -3.37 -13.21 0.53
CA ALA A 41 -4.03 -12.02 0.02
C ALA A 41 -5.15 -11.56 0.96
N PRO A 42 -5.24 -10.24 1.26
CA PRO A 42 -6.36 -9.70 2.02
C PRO A 42 -7.64 -9.69 1.19
N GLY A 43 -8.77 -9.53 1.86
CA GLY A 43 -10.06 -9.51 1.18
C GLY A 43 -11.17 -8.84 1.98
N GLY A 44 -12.39 -9.24 1.67
CA GLY A 44 -13.60 -8.72 2.32
C GLY A 44 -14.18 -7.46 1.66
N ARG A 45 -15.23 -6.94 2.29
CA ARG A 45 -16.05 -5.88 1.71
C ARG A 45 -15.24 -4.59 1.52
N GLY A 46 -15.23 -4.09 0.29
CA GLY A 46 -14.55 -2.84 -0.07
C GLY A 46 -13.04 -2.98 -0.21
N VAL A 47 -12.51 -4.20 -0.32
CA VAL A 47 -11.09 -4.48 -0.60
C VAL A 47 -10.99 -5.10 -1.99
N ARG A 48 -10.07 -4.60 -2.82
CA ARG A 48 -9.71 -5.11 -4.14
C ARG A 48 -8.20 -5.28 -4.18
N LEU A 49 -7.76 -6.42 -4.70
CA LEU A 49 -6.35 -6.69 -4.93
C LEU A 49 -6.14 -6.97 -6.41
N ASP A 50 -5.28 -6.17 -7.04
CA ASP A 50 -4.77 -6.45 -8.38
C ASP A 50 -3.34 -6.97 -8.21
N SER A 51 -3.10 -8.26 -8.43
CA SER A 51 -1.77 -8.86 -8.31
C SER A 51 -1.55 -9.94 -9.36
N HIS A 52 -0.28 -10.12 -9.73
CA HIS A 52 0.20 -11.27 -10.51
C HIS A 52 1.03 -12.24 -9.66
N ALA A 53 1.31 -11.89 -8.40
CA ALA A 53 2.12 -12.66 -7.48
C ALA A 53 1.27 -13.75 -6.80
N TYR A 54 1.94 -14.83 -6.41
CA TYR A 54 1.35 -15.97 -5.72
C TYR A 54 2.44 -16.72 -4.95
N ALA A 55 2.06 -17.59 -4.01
CA ALA A 55 3.02 -18.39 -3.26
C ALA A 55 3.87 -19.26 -4.21
N GLY A 56 5.18 -19.18 -4.07
CA GLY A 56 6.16 -19.83 -4.93
C GLY A 56 6.61 -19.00 -6.14
N TYR A 57 6.01 -17.85 -6.42
CA TYR A 57 6.46 -16.94 -7.46
C TYR A 57 7.84 -16.36 -7.12
N THR A 58 8.74 -16.30 -8.10
CA THR A 58 10.06 -15.66 -7.96
C THR A 58 10.06 -14.32 -8.67
N ILE A 59 10.26 -13.26 -7.90
CA ILE A 59 10.33 -11.89 -8.40
C ILE A 59 11.67 -11.69 -9.12
N PRO A 60 11.64 -11.37 -10.42
CA PRO A 60 12.84 -11.14 -11.21
C PRO A 60 13.51 -9.82 -10.85
N THR A 61 14.81 -9.71 -11.11
CA THR A 61 15.61 -8.49 -10.90
C THR A 61 15.49 -7.46 -12.04
N HIS A 62 14.85 -7.85 -13.15
CA HIS A 62 14.87 -7.10 -14.42
C HIS A 62 13.64 -6.23 -14.66
N TYR A 63 12.62 -6.33 -13.81
CA TYR A 63 11.35 -5.60 -13.96
C TYR A 63 11.10 -4.73 -12.74
N ASP A 64 10.02 -3.95 -12.81
CA ASP A 64 9.53 -3.15 -11.69
C ASP A 64 9.28 -4.03 -10.44
N SER A 65 9.53 -3.46 -9.26
CA SER A 65 9.41 -4.14 -7.97
C SER A 65 7.96 -4.35 -7.53
N MET A 66 6.98 -3.75 -8.20
CA MET A 66 5.56 -3.83 -7.84
C MET A 66 5.01 -5.23 -8.03
N ILE A 67 4.49 -5.81 -6.95
CA ILE A 67 3.88 -7.14 -6.95
C ILE A 67 2.36 -7.09 -6.81
N ALA A 68 1.81 -6.02 -6.24
CA ALA A 68 0.36 -5.82 -6.17
C ALA A 68 -0.03 -4.34 -6.02
N LYS A 69 -1.28 -4.05 -6.40
CA LYS A 69 -1.99 -2.84 -5.97
C LYS A 69 -3.08 -3.26 -5.01
N LEU A 70 -2.99 -2.81 -3.76
CA LEU A 70 -4.05 -3.00 -2.77
C LEU A 70 -4.93 -1.76 -2.78
N ILE A 71 -6.20 -1.94 -3.08
CA ILE A 71 -7.16 -0.86 -3.28
C ILE A 71 -8.32 -1.05 -2.31
N THR A 72 -8.68 0.00 -1.58
CA THR A 72 -9.85 -0.02 -0.70
C THR A 72 -10.84 1.06 -1.08
N PHE A 73 -12.12 0.79 -0.83
CA PHE A 73 -13.22 1.71 -1.08
C PHE A 73 -14.11 1.86 0.16
N GLY A 74 -14.42 3.11 0.49
CA GLY A 74 -15.27 3.48 1.61
C GLY A 74 -16.28 4.58 1.27
N THR A 75 -17.30 4.74 2.12
CA THR A 75 -18.27 5.83 1.99
C THR A 75 -17.67 7.19 2.36
N SER A 76 -16.59 7.18 3.15
CA SER A 76 -15.77 8.35 3.49
C SER A 76 -14.28 8.01 3.37
N ARG A 77 -13.40 9.03 3.33
CA ARG A 77 -11.94 8.84 3.34
C ARG A 77 -11.48 8.01 4.55
N ARG A 78 -12.06 8.28 5.73
CA ARG A 78 -11.74 7.54 6.96
C ARG A 78 -12.14 6.08 6.85
N ASP A 79 -13.35 5.77 6.37
CA ASP A 79 -13.79 4.39 6.13
C ASP A 79 -12.88 3.65 5.13
N ALA A 80 -12.41 4.32 4.09
CA ALA A 80 -11.42 3.73 3.17
C ALA A 80 -10.06 3.47 3.86
N MET A 81 -9.55 4.41 4.68
CA MET A 81 -8.32 4.22 5.45
C MET A 81 -8.43 3.09 6.47
N ASP A 82 -9.54 3.01 7.21
CA ASP A 82 -9.77 1.94 8.20
C ASP A 82 -9.79 0.55 7.54
N LYS A 83 -10.40 0.44 6.35
CA LYS A 83 -10.34 -0.79 5.54
C LYS A 83 -8.93 -1.06 5.02
N MET A 84 -8.17 -0.03 4.64
CA MET A 84 -6.80 -0.19 4.16
C MET A 84 -5.89 -0.71 5.28
N ASN A 85 -5.98 -0.14 6.48
CA ASN A 85 -5.22 -0.60 7.65
C ASN A 85 -5.47 -2.09 7.93
N ARG A 86 -6.76 -2.49 8.00
CA ARG A 86 -7.10 -3.91 8.15
C ARG A 86 -6.55 -4.77 7.02
N ALA A 87 -6.71 -4.34 5.77
CA ALA A 87 -6.25 -5.11 4.62
C ALA A 87 -4.73 -5.25 4.58
N LEU A 88 -3.97 -4.24 5.00
CA LEU A 88 -2.50 -4.31 5.13
C LEU A 88 -2.08 -5.23 6.29
N ASP A 89 -2.81 -5.25 7.41
CA ASP A 89 -2.56 -6.17 8.53
C ASP A 89 -2.82 -7.64 8.16
N GLU A 90 -3.81 -7.89 7.30
CA GLU A 90 -4.13 -9.22 6.79
C GLU A 90 -3.20 -9.67 5.65
N TYR A 91 -2.45 -8.75 5.02
CA TYR A 91 -1.64 -9.08 3.85
C TYR A 91 -0.27 -9.64 4.23
N ILE A 92 -0.16 -10.97 4.25
CA ILE A 92 1.07 -11.67 4.61
C ILE A 92 1.84 -12.06 3.35
N ILE A 93 3.08 -11.60 3.25
CA ILE A 93 4.04 -11.96 2.20
C ILE A 93 5.36 -12.28 2.88
N GLU A 94 5.84 -13.53 2.73
CA GLU A 94 7.11 -13.98 3.30
C GLU A 94 8.12 -14.37 2.21
N GLY A 95 9.40 -14.42 2.57
CA GLY A 95 10.52 -14.72 1.66
C GLY A 95 11.18 -13.48 1.03
N ILE A 96 10.52 -12.32 1.12
CA ILE A 96 11.01 -11.03 0.63
C ILE A 96 10.61 -9.91 1.60
N LYS A 97 11.26 -8.75 1.49
CA LYS A 97 10.77 -7.51 2.11
C LYS A 97 9.76 -6.81 1.21
N THR A 98 8.84 -6.07 1.82
CA THR A 98 7.84 -5.30 1.08
C THR A 98 7.63 -3.90 1.67
N THR A 99 6.93 -3.05 0.91
CA THR A 99 6.51 -1.71 1.34
C THR A 99 5.34 -1.70 2.33
N ILE A 100 4.73 -2.84 2.66
CA ILE A 100 3.56 -2.92 3.57
C ILE A 100 3.80 -2.19 4.91
N PRO A 101 4.94 -2.38 5.61
CA PRO A 101 5.18 -1.70 6.89
C PRO A 101 5.25 -0.16 6.73
N PHE A 102 5.79 0.32 5.61
CA PHE A 102 5.85 1.74 5.30
C PHE A 102 4.46 2.32 4.97
N GLU A 103 3.67 1.62 4.16
CA GLU A 103 2.30 2.03 3.83
C GLU A 103 1.42 2.12 5.10
N LYS A 104 1.59 1.18 6.04
CA LYS A 104 0.96 1.25 7.38
C LYS A 104 1.40 2.48 8.15
N ALA A 105 2.70 2.78 8.17
CA ALA A 105 3.21 3.97 8.84
C ALA A 105 2.60 5.27 8.29
N VAL A 106 2.47 5.38 6.96
CA VAL A 106 1.82 6.50 6.30
C VAL A 106 0.36 6.62 6.73
N LEU A 107 -0.38 5.51 6.78
CA LEU A 107 -1.80 5.52 7.19
C LEU A 107 -2.02 5.80 8.67
N HIS A 108 -1.02 5.60 9.52
CA HIS A 108 -1.04 5.97 10.93
C HIS A 108 -0.55 7.40 11.20
N ASP A 109 0.05 8.07 10.23
CA ASP A 109 0.53 9.43 10.39
C ASP A 109 -0.65 10.43 10.51
N PRO A 110 -0.66 11.30 11.55
CA PRO A 110 -1.73 12.27 11.74
C PRO A 110 -1.88 13.28 10.60
N GLU A 111 -0.79 13.73 9.97
CA GLU A 111 -0.84 14.68 8.86
C GLU A 111 -1.46 14.03 7.62
N PHE A 112 -1.08 12.78 7.33
CA PHE A 112 -1.74 11.97 6.31
C PHE A 112 -3.24 11.80 6.63
N CYS A 113 -3.59 11.41 7.86
CA CYS A 113 -4.98 11.25 8.28
C CYS A 113 -5.82 12.53 8.13
N ARG A 114 -5.22 13.70 8.38
CA ARG A 114 -5.90 15.01 8.24
C ARG A 114 -5.97 15.51 6.80
N GLY A 115 -5.23 14.93 5.86
CA GLY A 115 -5.17 15.42 4.49
C GLY A 115 -4.21 16.61 4.32
N VAL A 116 -3.29 16.81 5.26
CA VAL A 116 -2.38 17.96 5.31
C VAL A 116 -0.98 17.48 4.98
N TYR A 117 -0.71 17.26 3.69
CA TYR A 117 0.59 16.75 3.24
C TYR A 117 0.95 17.32 1.87
N SER A 118 2.25 17.30 1.57
CA SER A 118 2.82 17.77 0.31
C SER A 118 3.60 16.64 -0.39
N THR A 119 4.22 16.94 -1.53
CA THR A 119 5.12 15.99 -2.20
C THR A 119 6.37 15.66 -1.38
N ASN A 120 6.73 16.49 -0.39
CA ASN A 120 7.89 16.26 0.49
C ASN A 120 7.54 15.36 1.69
N PHE A 121 6.28 14.93 1.82
CA PHE A 121 5.78 14.21 2.97
C PHE A 121 6.63 12.98 3.34
N VAL A 122 7.06 12.19 2.35
CA VAL A 122 7.86 10.98 2.60
C VAL A 122 9.26 11.33 3.13
N GLU A 123 9.90 12.37 2.58
CA GLU A 123 11.19 12.87 3.06
C GLU A 123 11.09 13.37 4.50
N GLU A 124 10.01 14.09 4.82
CA GLU A 124 9.75 14.57 6.17
C GLU A 124 9.47 13.41 7.12
N LEU A 125 8.63 12.45 6.72
CA LEU A 125 8.23 11.29 7.53
C LEU A 125 9.45 10.42 7.88
N LEU A 126 10.33 10.18 6.92
CA LEU A 126 11.54 9.36 7.07
C LEU A 126 12.75 10.17 7.59
N GLY A 127 12.62 11.49 7.71
CA GLY A 127 13.66 12.37 8.20
C GLY A 127 13.80 12.35 9.73
N GLY A 128 15.05 12.38 10.20
CA GLY A 128 15.40 12.47 11.62
C GLY A 128 15.05 11.21 12.44
N GLY A 129 14.90 11.37 13.76
CA GLY A 129 14.62 10.26 14.70
C GLY A 129 13.23 9.61 14.56
N ARG A 130 12.38 10.08 13.64
CA ARG A 130 11.07 9.47 13.37
C ARG A 130 11.20 8.12 12.66
N ARG A 131 12.23 7.92 11.85
CA ARG A 131 12.46 6.67 11.12
C ARG A 131 12.59 5.46 12.06
N GLU A 132 13.38 5.60 13.12
CA GLU A 132 13.61 4.53 14.10
C GLU A 132 12.30 4.18 14.84
N LEU A 133 11.56 5.21 15.26
CA LEU A 133 10.25 5.05 15.91
C LEU A 133 9.20 4.37 15.02
N ILE A 134 9.24 4.63 13.72
CA ILE A 134 8.33 4.01 12.76
C ILE A 134 8.75 2.56 12.52
N GLN A 135 10.04 2.31 12.31
CA GLN A 135 10.57 0.97 12.07
C GLN A 135 10.29 0.01 13.25
N GLU A 136 10.35 0.49 14.50
CA GLU A 136 10.03 -0.33 15.68
C GLU A 136 8.54 -0.68 15.81
N LYS A 137 7.66 0.13 15.23
CA LYS A 137 6.19 0.00 15.36
C LYS A 137 5.53 -0.67 14.16
N ALA A 138 6.25 -0.82 13.05
CA ALA A 138 5.75 -1.31 11.77
C ALA A 138 5.94 -2.82 11.62
#